data_AF-A0AAW4KYL6-F1
#
_entry.id   AF-A0AAW4KYL6-F1
#
_cell.length_a   1.000
_cell.length_b   1.000
_cell.length_c   1.000
_cell.angle_alpha   90.00
_cell.angle_beta   90.00
_cell.angle_gamma   90.00
#
_symmetry.space_group_name_H-M   'P 1'
#
loop_
_entity.id
_entity.type
_entity.pdbx_description
1 polymer ?
#
loop_
_entity_poly.entity_id
_entity_poly.type
_entity_poly.pdbx_seq_one_letter_code
_entity_poly.pdbx_strand_id
1 'polypeptide(L)'
;RDLDQRARTIAAALQANAGLGERAVLLFPSGPDYVAAFFGCLYAGVIAVPAYPPESTRRHHQERLLSIISDAEPRLLLTIASLSEGLAQIENAPTVLSVDTLEAQQADQWVEPDLKADDIAFLQYTSGSTALPKGVQVSHGNLVANEVLIRRGFG
;
A
#
# COMPACT_ATOMS: atom_id res chain seq x y z
N ARG A 1 -15.94 -11.50 4.88
CA ARG A 1 -15.54 -11.91 6.25
C ARG A 1 -14.05 -12.22 6.29
N ASP A 2 -13.55 -13.09 5.41
CA ASP A 2 -12.11 -13.40 5.34
C ASP A 2 -11.23 -12.18 5.01
N LEU A 3 -11.59 -11.40 3.98
CA LEU A 3 -10.86 -10.19 3.59
C LEU A 3 -10.79 -9.13 4.71
N ASP A 4 -11.89 -8.88 5.42
CA ASP A 4 -11.94 -7.89 6.49
C ASP A 4 -11.02 -8.28 7.65
N GLN A 5 -11.04 -9.55 8.06
CA GLN A 5 -10.14 -10.08 9.08
C GLN A 5 -8.67 -9.92 8.66
N ARG A 6 -8.35 -10.27 7.41
CA ARG A 6 -7.00 -10.16 6.86
C ARG A 6 -6.55 -8.69 6.76
N ALA A 7 -7.43 -7.79 6.33
CA ALA A 7 -7.14 -6.35 6.28
C ALA A 7 -6.88 -5.78 7.68
N ARG A 8 -7.69 -6.15 8.69
CA ARG A 8 -7.46 -5.76 10.09
C ARG A 8 -6.17 -6.33 10.66
N THR A 9 -5.82 -7.57 10.30
CA THR A 9 -4.55 -8.21 10.70
C THR A 9 -3.36 -7.39 10.18
N ILE A 10 -3.41 -7.01 8.90
CA ILE A 10 -2.38 -6.17 8.28
C ILE A 10 -2.39 -4.76 8.89
N ALA A 11 -3.57 -4.18 9.13
CA ALA A 11 -3.72 -2.86 9.71
C ALA A 11 -3.10 -2.76 11.11
N ALA A 12 -3.32 -3.77 11.97
CA ALA A 12 -2.69 -3.84 13.28
C ALA A 12 -1.15 -3.89 13.17
N ALA A 13 -0.62 -4.70 12.26
CA ALA A 13 0.82 -4.75 12.01
C ALA A 13 1.37 -3.41 11.48
N LEU A 14 0.61 -2.71 10.63
CA LEU A 14 0.97 -1.38 10.14
C LEU A 14 0.99 -0.35 11.27
N GLN A 15 -0.03 -0.31 12.13
CA GLN A 15 -0.10 0.62 13.28
C GLN A 15 1.04 0.42 14.27
N ALA A 16 1.59 -0.79 14.37
CA ALA A 16 2.76 -1.07 15.20
C ALA A 16 4.09 -0.58 14.59
N ASN A 17 4.14 -0.34 13.27
CA ASN A 17 5.40 -0.08 12.54
C ASN A 17 5.42 1.27 11.79
N ALA A 18 4.28 1.93 11.64
CA ALA A 18 4.08 3.19 10.93
C ALA A 18 3.06 4.09 11.63
N GLY A 19 3.26 5.39 11.53
CA GLY A 19 2.33 6.43 11.99
C GLY A 19 1.22 6.75 10.99
N LEU A 20 0.20 7.47 11.47
CA LEU A 20 -0.87 8.01 10.62
C LEU A 20 -0.29 8.89 9.52
N GLY A 21 -0.72 8.68 8.27
CA GLY A 21 -0.26 9.42 7.10
C GLY A 21 1.13 9.03 6.59
N GLU A 22 1.80 8.07 7.22
CA GLU A 22 3.01 7.49 6.63
C GLU A 22 2.68 6.65 5.40
N ARG A 23 3.66 6.46 4.50
CA ARG A 23 3.45 5.76 3.23
C ARG A 23 3.94 4.33 3.33
N ALA A 24 3.19 3.41 2.74
CA ALA A 24 3.63 2.04 2.52
C ALA A 24 3.56 1.72 1.03
N VAL A 25 4.68 1.30 0.44
CA VAL A 25 4.71 0.86 -0.96
C VAL A 25 4.30 -0.60 -1.03
N LEU A 26 3.30 -0.91 -1.85
CA LEU A 26 2.76 -2.26 -2.01
C LEU A 26 3.43 -2.91 -3.21
N LEU A 27 4.18 -4.00 -2.99
CA LEU A 27 4.91 -4.76 -4.00
C LEU A 27 4.42 -6.21 -3.98
N PHE A 28 3.38 -6.48 -4.76
CA PHE A 28 2.72 -7.79 -4.78
C PHE A 28 2.54 -8.30 -6.21
N PRO A 29 2.51 -9.63 -6.41
CA PRO A 29 1.84 -10.22 -7.55
C PRO A 29 0.33 -9.90 -7.52
N SER A 30 -0.34 -9.99 -8.67
CA SER A 30 -1.80 -9.90 -8.72
C SER A 30 -2.43 -11.02 -7.86
N GLY A 31 -3.25 -10.66 -6.88
CA GLY A 31 -3.85 -11.64 -5.98
C GLY A 31 -4.56 -11.04 -4.76
N PRO A 32 -5.12 -11.90 -3.90
CA PRO A 32 -5.89 -11.48 -2.71
C PRO A 32 -5.03 -10.75 -1.67
N ASP A 33 -3.74 -11.09 -1.53
CA ASP A 33 -2.85 -10.42 -0.56
C ASP A 33 -2.66 -8.94 -0.89
N TYR A 34 -2.60 -8.57 -2.17
CA TYR A 34 -2.56 -7.16 -2.58
C TYR A 34 -3.81 -6.41 -2.11
N VAL A 35 -4.99 -7.00 -2.34
CA VAL A 35 -6.27 -6.39 -1.97
C VAL A 35 -6.36 -6.24 -0.46
N ALA A 36 -5.98 -7.27 0.30
CA ALA A 36 -5.95 -7.23 1.76
C ALA A 36 -4.95 -6.19 2.29
N ALA A 37 -3.77 -6.08 1.69
CA ALA A 37 -2.77 -5.10 2.06
C ALA A 37 -3.22 -3.66 1.77
N PHE A 38 -3.89 -3.44 0.63
CA PHE A 38 -4.46 -2.14 0.28
C PHE A 38 -5.51 -1.71 1.30
N PHE A 39 -6.48 -2.57 1.62
CA PHE A 39 -7.46 -2.27 2.67
C PHE A 39 -6.82 -2.14 4.05
N GLY A 40 -5.79 -2.95 4.35
CA GLY A 40 -5.02 -2.84 5.59
C GLY A 40 -4.38 -1.46 5.76
N CYS A 41 -3.85 -0.86 4.69
CA CYS A 41 -3.36 0.51 4.71
C CYS A 41 -4.46 1.51 5.06
N LEU A 42 -5.60 1.42 4.38
CA LEU A 42 -6.76 2.29 4.65
C LEU A 42 -7.24 2.15 6.11
N TYR A 43 -7.32 0.92 6.62
CA TYR A 43 -7.73 0.63 7.99
C TYR A 43 -6.70 1.07 9.03
N ALA A 44 -5.43 1.20 8.66
CA ALA A 44 -4.38 1.70 9.55
C ALA A 44 -4.24 3.24 9.49
N GLY A 45 -4.84 3.90 8.49
CA GLY A 45 -4.57 5.30 8.17
C GLY A 45 -3.16 5.51 7.60
N VAL A 46 -2.60 4.49 6.97
CA VAL A 46 -1.34 4.53 6.23
C VAL A 46 -1.66 4.75 4.75
N ILE A 47 -0.93 5.67 4.11
CA ILE A 47 -1.12 5.99 2.69
C ILE A 47 -0.57 4.85 1.84
N ALA A 48 -1.43 4.15 1.12
CA ALA A 48 -1.00 3.09 0.21
C ALA A 48 -0.30 3.68 -1.02
N VAL A 49 0.78 3.06 -1.46
CA VAL A 49 1.47 3.42 -2.70
C VAL A 49 1.60 2.17 -3.58
N PRO A 50 0.60 1.90 -4.43
CA PRO A 50 0.64 0.75 -5.33
C PRO A 50 1.80 0.85 -6.33
N ALA A 51 2.63 -0.18 -6.37
CA ALA A 51 3.69 -0.34 -7.36
C ALA A 51 3.79 -1.80 -7.81
N TYR A 52 4.51 -2.04 -8.89
CA TYR A 52 4.78 -3.40 -9.35
C TYR A 52 6.12 -3.88 -8.79
N PRO A 53 6.21 -5.13 -8.30
CA PRO A 53 7.49 -5.71 -7.95
C PRO A 53 8.41 -5.71 -9.18
N PRO A 54 9.73 -5.51 -9.00
CA PRO A 54 10.65 -5.49 -10.12
C PRO A 54 10.72 -6.87 -10.75
N GLU A 55 10.23 -7.01 -11.99
CA GLU A 55 10.50 -8.20 -12.80
C GLU A 55 11.99 -8.19 -13.18
N SER A 56 12.72 -9.25 -12.82
CA SER A 56 14.18 -9.46 -12.97
C SER A 56 14.78 -9.09 -14.34
N THR A 57 13.96 -9.01 -15.40
CA THR A 57 14.43 -8.82 -16.78
C THR A 57 14.46 -7.38 -17.29
N ARG A 58 13.96 -6.39 -16.54
CA ARG A 58 13.78 -5.03 -17.10
C ARG A 58 14.27 -3.90 -16.18
N ARG A 59 15.47 -3.37 -16.47
CA ARG A 59 16.11 -2.22 -15.75
C ARG A 59 15.16 -1.05 -15.50
N HIS A 60 14.28 -0.72 -16.46
CA HIS A 60 13.35 0.40 -16.32
C HIS A 60 12.31 0.21 -15.20
N HIS A 61 11.93 -1.02 -14.84
CA HIS A 61 11.03 -1.26 -13.71
C HIS A 61 11.73 -0.97 -12.38
N GLN A 62 13.01 -1.34 -12.27
CA GLN A 62 13.81 -1.07 -11.09
C GLN A 62 14.05 0.43 -10.91
N GLU A 63 14.44 1.15 -11.96
CA GLU A 63 14.59 2.61 -11.94
C GLU A 63 13.29 3.32 -11.55
N ARG A 64 12.15 2.88 -12.10
CA ARG A 64 10.84 3.41 -11.74
C ARG A 64 10.50 3.18 -10.27
N LEU A 65 10.76 1.97 -9.75
CA LEU A 65 10.51 1.65 -8.35
C LEU A 65 11.37 2.51 -7.43
N LEU A 66 12.67 2.65 -7.72
CA LEU A 66 13.57 3.51 -6.95
C LEU A 66 13.11 4.97 -6.97
N SER A 67 12.63 5.47 -8.12
CA SER A 67 12.08 6.82 -8.21
C SER A 67 10.80 6.98 -7.39
N ILE A 68 9.93 5.97 -7.34
CA ILE A 68 8.72 5.99 -6.49
C ILE A 68 9.11 5.98 -5.02
N ILE A 69 10.05 5.11 -4.60
CA ILE A 69 10.52 5.06 -3.21
C ILE A 69 11.17 6.38 -2.81
N SER A 70 11.96 6.98 -3.69
CA SER A 70 12.61 8.27 -3.44
C SER A 70 11.63 9.44 -3.33
N ASP A 71 10.53 9.43 -4.08
CA ASP A 71 9.54 10.51 -4.06
C ASP A 71 8.50 10.33 -2.95
N ALA A 72 8.05 9.10 -2.72
CA ALA A 72 7.05 8.77 -1.69
C ALA A 72 7.65 8.71 -0.27
N GLU A 73 8.96 8.49 -0.15
CA GLU A 73 9.68 8.30 1.12
C GLU A 73 8.96 7.31 2.07
N PRO A 74 8.61 6.10 1.63
CA PRO A 74 7.77 5.20 2.41
C PRO A 74 8.47 4.71 3.68
N ARG A 75 7.68 4.55 4.74
CA ARG A 75 8.10 3.92 5.99
C ARG A 75 8.31 2.41 5.81
N LEU A 76 7.45 1.79 5.01
CA LEU A 76 7.39 0.34 4.82
C LEU A 76 7.30 -0.06 3.34
N LEU A 77 7.87 -1.22 3.02
CA LEU A 77 7.56 -1.98 1.81
C LEU A 77 6.69 -3.18 2.21
N LEU A 78 5.48 -3.29 1.65
CA LEU A 78 4.59 -4.42 1.89
C LEU A 78 4.71 -5.43 0.75
N THR A 79 4.83 -6.70 1.11
CA THR A 79 5.02 -7.80 0.16
C THR A 79 4.57 -9.13 0.75
N ILE A 80 4.83 -10.22 0.06
CA ILE A 80 4.78 -11.59 0.55
C ILE A 80 6.18 -12.14 0.84
N ALA A 81 6.27 -13.17 1.70
CA ALA A 81 7.51 -13.76 2.18
C ALA A 81 8.45 -14.18 1.03
N SER A 82 7.90 -14.77 -0.03
CA SER A 82 8.67 -15.24 -1.19
C SER A 82 9.39 -14.14 -1.98
N LEU A 83 8.98 -12.87 -1.82
CA LEU A 83 9.61 -11.72 -2.47
C LEU A 83 10.41 -10.84 -1.49
N SER A 84 10.27 -11.08 -0.18
CA SER A 84 10.83 -10.23 0.88
C SER A 84 12.35 -10.12 0.82
N GLU A 85 13.05 -11.22 0.62
CA GLU A 85 14.52 -11.25 0.57
C GLU A 85 15.06 -10.40 -0.58
N GLY A 86 14.47 -10.53 -1.78
CA GLY A 86 14.89 -9.75 -2.94
C GLY A 86 14.68 -8.25 -2.78
N LEU A 87 13.61 -7.84 -2.11
CA LEU A 87 13.32 -6.44 -1.82
C LEU A 87 14.23 -5.86 -0.73
N ALA A 88 14.61 -6.68 0.26
CA ALA A 88 15.54 -6.27 1.31
C ALA A 88 16.97 -6.03 0.80
N GLN A 89 17.33 -6.53 -0.39
CA GLN A 89 18.63 -6.27 -1.03
C GLN A 89 18.68 -4.93 -1.78
N ILE A 90 17.56 -4.20 -1.89
CA ILE A 90 17.57 -2.87 -2.49
C ILE A 90 18.33 -1.91 -1.57
N GLU A 91 19.28 -1.16 -2.13
CA GLU A 91 20.06 -0.19 -1.36
C GLU A 91 19.15 0.86 -0.72
N ASN A 92 19.31 1.07 0.59
CA ASN A 92 18.46 1.97 1.40
C ASN A 92 16.97 1.63 1.35
N ALA A 93 16.61 0.36 1.15
CA ALA A 93 15.22 -0.09 1.23
C ALA A 93 14.60 0.25 2.60
N PRO A 94 13.35 0.76 2.63
CA PRO A 94 12.56 0.79 3.84
C PRO A 94 12.37 -0.61 4.43
N THR A 95 11.91 -0.67 5.68
CA THR A 95 11.60 -1.95 6.34
C THR A 95 10.57 -2.74 5.53
N VAL A 96 10.92 -3.98 5.20
CA VAL A 96 10.06 -4.90 4.44
C VAL A 96 9.15 -5.66 5.42
N LEU A 97 7.84 -5.65 5.17
CA LEU A 97 6.83 -6.38 5.91
C LEU A 97 6.13 -7.39 5.00
N SER A 98 6.28 -8.68 5.31
CA SER A 98 5.59 -9.77 4.65
C SER A 98 4.20 -9.97 5.27
N VAL A 99 3.14 -9.74 4.50
CA VAL A 99 1.76 -9.76 5.03
C VAL A 99 1.21 -11.17 5.20
N ASP A 100 1.77 -12.15 4.49
CA ASP A 100 1.39 -13.56 4.51
C ASP A 100 1.99 -14.33 5.69
N THR A 101 2.91 -13.72 6.43
CA THR A 101 3.49 -14.27 7.66
C THR A 101 2.78 -13.77 8.92
N LEU A 102 1.79 -12.88 8.78
CA LEU A 102 1.06 -12.31 9.91
C LEU A 102 0.03 -13.29 10.45
N GLU A 103 -0.13 -13.30 11.77
CA GLU A 103 -1.08 -14.16 12.45
C GLU A 103 -2.46 -13.48 12.51
N ALA A 104 -3.52 -14.21 12.16
CA ALA A 104 -4.88 -13.66 12.12
C ALA A 104 -5.37 -13.06 13.45
N GLN A 105 -4.79 -13.52 14.58
CA GLN A 105 -5.08 -13.01 15.93
C GLN A 105 -4.64 -11.55 16.11
N GLN A 106 -3.69 -11.06 15.31
CA GLN A 106 -3.24 -9.66 15.39
C GLN A 106 -4.35 -8.68 15.02
N ALA A 107 -5.39 -9.10 14.29
CA ALA A 107 -6.54 -8.25 14.02
C ALA A 107 -7.25 -7.73 15.27
N ASP A 108 -7.15 -8.43 16.41
CA ASP A 108 -7.74 -8.00 17.68
C ASP A 108 -7.01 -6.79 18.28
N GLN A 109 -5.81 -6.48 17.77
CA GLN A 109 -5.02 -5.31 18.16
C GLN A 109 -5.29 -4.09 17.27
N TRP A 110 -6.09 -4.24 16.21
CA TRP A 110 -6.43 -3.14 15.32
C TRP A 110 -7.30 -2.12 16.05
N VAL A 111 -6.91 -0.85 15.93
CA VAL A 111 -7.68 0.28 16.45
C VAL A 111 -8.16 1.10 15.26
N GLU A 112 -9.47 1.38 15.19
CA GLU A 112 -10.01 2.21 14.11
C GLU A 112 -9.41 3.63 14.15
N PRO A 113 -8.77 4.11 13.07
CA PRO A 113 -8.16 5.44 13.04
C PRO A 113 -9.23 6.53 12.84
N ASP A 114 -8.99 7.72 13.40
CA ASP A 114 -9.84 8.89 13.15
C ASP A 114 -9.42 9.57 11.83
N LEU A 115 -9.99 9.09 10.71
CA LEU A 115 -9.72 9.61 9.35
C LEU A 115 -10.78 10.62 8.91
N LYS A 116 -10.34 11.67 8.22
CA LYS A 116 -11.17 12.70 7.57
C LYS A 116 -11.26 12.46 6.07
N ALA A 117 -12.29 13.02 5.44
CA ALA A 117 -12.50 12.86 3.99
C ALA A 117 -11.34 13.41 3.14
N ASP A 118 -10.63 14.42 3.63
CA ASP A 118 -9.51 15.03 2.90
C ASP A 118 -8.17 14.33 3.16
N ASP A 119 -8.13 13.36 4.09
CA ASP A 119 -6.92 12.55 4.30
C ASP A 119 -6.63 11.70 3.07
N ILE A 120 -5.35 11.58 2.73
CA ILE A 120 -4.91 10.83 1.56
C ILE A 120 -5.04 9.33 1.84
N ALA A 121 -5.75 8.63 0.94
CA ALA A 121 -5.92 7.18 1.01
C ALA A 121 -4.78 6.46 0.28
N PHE A 122 -4.43 6.93 -0.92
CA PHE A 122 -3.33 6.36 -1.70
C PHE A 122 -2.69 7.35 -2.66
N LEU A 123 -1.46 7.05 -3.06
CA LEU A 123 -0.72 7.74 -4.13
C LEU A 123 -0.68 6.87 -5.38
N GLN A 124 -1.25 7.37 -6.48
CA GLN A 124 -1.18 6.71 -7.77
C GLN A 124 -0.07 7.31 -8.63
N TYR A 125 1.04 6.59 -8.77
CA TYR A 125 2.12 7.03 -9.66
C TYR A 125 1.79 6.74 -11.12
N THR A 126 1.88 7.77 -11.96
CA THR A 126 1.69 7.66 -13.41
C THR A 126 3.01 7.85 -14.14
N SER A 127 3.14 7.28 -15.34
CA SER A 127 4.22 7.64 -16.26
C SER A 127 3.94 9.05 -16.77
N GLY A 128 4.39 10.07 -16.04
CA GLY A 128 4.35 11.44 -16.53
C GLY A 128 5.08 11.56 -17.87
N SER A 129 4.67 12.50 -18.72
CA SER A 129 5.39 12.87 -19.94
C SER A 129 6.77 13.49 -19.67
N THR A 130 7.00 13.93 -18.42
CA THR A 130 8.29 14.32 -17.86
C THR A 130 8.98 13.13 -17.20
N ALA A 131 10.30 13.02 -17.30
CA ALA A 131 11.08 11.85 -16.87
C ALA A 131 10.90 11.39 -15.40
N LEU A 132 10.31 12.22 -14.53
CA LEU A 132 10.03 11.89 -13.13
C LEU A 132 8.53 11.55 -12.94
N PRO A 133 8.22 10.38 -12.34
CA PRO A 133 6.84 9.98 -12.07
C PRO A 133 6.24 10.89 -10.99
N LYS A 134 4.95 11.24 -11.16
CA LYS A 134 4.22 12.10 -10.23
C LYS A 134 3.18 11.26 -9.48
N GLY A 135 3.20 11.34 -8.15
CA GLY A 135 2.18 10.73 -7.29
C GLY A 135 0.89 11.53 -7.33
N VAL A 136 -0.15 11.00 -7.95
CA VAL A 136 -1.50 11.58 -7.86
C VAL A 136 -2.06 11.23 -6.49
N GLN A 137 -2.33 12.26 -5.69
CA GLN A 137 -2.96 12.13 -4.38
C GLN A 137 -4.46 11.86 -4.54
N VAL A 138 -4.94 10.77 -3.92
CA VAL A 138 -6.37 10.42 -3.91
C VAL A 138 -6.82 10.31 -2.46
N SER A 139 -7.82 11.10 -2.06
CA SER A 139 -8.31 11.12 -0.68
C SER A 139 -9.35 10.03 -0.39
N HIS A 140 -9.61 9.77 0.89
CA HIS A 140 -10.72 8.92 1.32
C HIS A 140 -12.07 9.42 0.79
N GLY A 141 -12.28 10.73 0.78
CA GLY A 141 -13.48 11.37 0.22
C GLY A 141 -13.61 11.16 -1.28
N ASN A 142 -12.51 11.18 -2.04
CA ASN A 142 -12.53 10.85 -3.47
C ASN A 142 -12.99 9.41 -3.71
N LEU A 143 -12.48 8.45 -2.92
CA LEU A 143 -12.87 7.04 -3.01
C LEU A 143 -14.37 6.85 -2.72
N VAL A 144 -14.88 7.44 -1.63
CA VAL A 144 -16.29 7.34 -1.25
C VAL A 144 -17.18 7.98 -2.31
N ALA A 145 -16.83 9.16 -2.82
CA ALA A 145 -17.60 9.82 -3.86
C ALA A 145 -17.68 8.95 -5.14
N ASN A 146 -16.58 8.33 -5.53
CA ASN A 146 -16.53 7.44 -6.70
C ASN A 146 -17.36 6.16 -6.48
N GLU A 147 -17.25 5.51 -5.31
CA GLU A 147 -18.04 4.32 -4.97
C GLU A 147 -19.55 4.61 -5.01
N VAL A 148 -19.99 5.73 -4.41
CA VAL A 148 -21.39 6.14 -4.40
C VAL A 148 -21.93 6.34 -5.82
N LEU A 149 -21.12 6.93 -6.72
CA LEU A 149 -21.50 7.13 -8.11
C LEU A 149 -21.57 5.82 -8.89
N ILE A 150 -20.60 4.92 -8.69
CA ILE A 150 -20.60 3.59 -9.32
C ILE A 150 -21.84 2.81 -8.89
N ARG A 151 -22.13 2.78 -7.58
CA ARG A 151 -23.33 2.12 -7.04
C ARG A 151 -24.60 2.70 -7.63
N ARG A 152 -24.72 4.03 -7.72
CA ARG A 152 -25.90 4.66 -8.36
C ARG A 152 -26.01 4.35 -9.86
N GLY A 153 -24.89 4.26 -10.56
CA GLY A 153 -24.84 4.01 -11.99
C GLY A 153 -25.08 2.55 -12.38
N PHE A 154 -24.68 1.61 -11.52
CA PHE A 154 -24.66 0.17 -11.84
C PHE A 154 -25.48 -0.73 -10.89
N GLY A 155 -25.97 -0.22 -9.76
CA GLY A 155 -26.84 -0.93 -8.79
C GLY A 155 -26.18 -1.21 -7.45
#